data_AF-A0A7G2CM06-F1
#
_entry.id   AF-A0A7G2CM06-F1
#
_cell.length_a   1.000
_cell.length_b   1.000
_cell.length_c   1.000
_cell.angle_alpha   90.00
_cell.angle_beta   90.00
_cell.angle_gamma   90.00
#
_symmetry.space_group_name_H-M   'P 1'
#
loop_
_entity.id
_entity.type
_entity.pdbx_description
1 polymer ?
#
loop_
_entity_poly.entity_id
_entity_poly.type
_entity_poly.pdbx_seq_one_letter_code
_entity_poly.pdbx_strand_id
1 'polypeptide(L)'
;MSGKEDIMLCRMTASHWKDNQMVPTYFVSQKPRKGYYTRIKEAIQRVPPYSRIEIVGGGTFREKVIVDKPVELGVAKASDPTSICSSSTALVLQTNECHIEGLIIEVESLTATPSCSVSIPTGSSTLKWCTVQSIEVSGTATPTVTECKILDSKAHGLLLTEASGGTYVRNSIYGHVGYSVLVESTGEPQLSYNNISCSGLGAISVKGSDASSKVCPQFMLNRISSGHATARTTVAAAHENGILPGYKLDGLEVKEVGMKVSLMPMDHYAPVMLSDDMATGGDDDAIVNNNNTRCAVLISGTYAEPVLTRNNISNCADHGLWLRGGCGGTYEGNYVASNKGWGIVVEGSKTHATFEANHVNSNTGGMKITGSPILVQGENILSGNRGPQVYIANPHADFVFQKNKVQSGSRIGVWCTGSGGGLFTQNVFENSAVAFRVELLADPVVQDCSFELCAIGVYASMASRGKFTHCTFSECSFLQCRLPHPSRAALRGLSVQSRRGRRHRLPQWTRNL
;
A
#
# COMPACT_ATOMS: atom_id res chain seq x y z
N MET A 1 3.52 64.74 10.40
CA MET A 1 4.26 64.13 9.26
C MET A 1 3.36 63.07 8.67
N SER A 2 2.75 63.36 7.54
CA SER A 2 1.81 62.47 6.84
C SER A 2 2.54 61.23 6.34
N GLY A 3 2.18 60.05 6.85
CA GLY A 3 2.68 58.77 6.36
C GLY A 3 2.30 58.61 4.90
N LYS A 4 3.30 58.58 4.01
CA LYS A 4 3.10 58.09 2.65
C LYS A 4 2.70 56.63 2.78
N GLU A 5 1.47 56.28 2.42
CA GLU A 5 1.12 54.90 2.14
C GLU A 5 2.05 54.43 1.02
N ASP A 6 2.97 53.52 1.33
CA ASP A 6 3.78 52.88 0.31
C ASP A 6 2.84 52.11 -0.61
N ILE A 7 2.63 52.63 -1.81
CA ILE A 7 1.81 52.00 -2.85
C ILE A 7 2.43 50.63 -3.17
N MET A 8 1.74 49.57 -2.73
CA MET A 8 2.15 48.20 -3.00
C MET A 8 1.98 47.90 -4.48
N LEU A 9 2.96 47.22 -5.08
CA LEU A 9 2.91 46.81 -6.46
C LEU A 9 1.84 45.73 -6.60
N CYS A 10 0.82 46.02 -7.39
CA CYS A 10 -0.23 45.08 -7.78
C CYS A 10 -0.27 44.99 -9.30
N ARG A 11 -0.35 43.77 -9.84
CA ARG A 11 -0.50 43.50 -11.27
C ARG A 11 -1.60 42.47 -11.49
N MET A 12 -2.29 42.53 -12.62
CA MET A 12 -3.19 41.46 -13.02
C MET A 12 -2.38 40.33 -13.65
N THR A 13 -2.45 39.12 -13.11
CA THR A 13 -1.84 37.93 -13.70
C THR A 13 -2.86 36.80 -13.80
N ALA A 14 -2.58 35.80 -14.63
CA ALA A 14 -3.42 34.62 -14.73
C ALA A 14 -3.40 33.86 -13.40
N SER A 15 -4.58 33.50 -12.91
CA SER A 15 -4.77 32.65 -11.75
C SER A 15 -4.26 31.24 -12.01
N HIS A 16 -3.59 30.65 -11.03
CA HIS A 16 -3.21 29.24 -11.05
C HIS A 16 -4.23 28.34 -10.33
N TRP A 17 -5.20 28.98 -9.67
CA TRP A 17 -6.26 28.35 -8.91
C TRP A 17 -7.58 28.27 -9.68
N LYS A 18 -7.85 29.28 -10.52
CA LYS A 18 -9.06 29.41 -11.34
C LYS A 18 -8.66 29.61 -12.80
N ASP A 19 -8.88 28.57 -13.60
CA ASP A 19 -8.55 28.59 -15.02
C ASP A 19 -9.20 29.79 -15.73
N ASN A 20 -8.45 30.41 -16.64
CA ASN A 20 -8.87 31.54 -17.47
C ASN A 20 -9.31 32.79 -16.70
N GLN A 21 -8.94 32.95 -15.42
CA GLN A 21 -9.21 34.17 -14.65
C GLN A 21 -7.94 34.99 -14.45
N MET A 22 -8.08 36.31 -14.50
CA MET A 22 -7.01 37.25 -14.13
C MET A 22 -7.27 37.74 -12.70
N VAL A 23 -6.26 37.67 -11.83
CA VAL A 23 -6.37 38.03 -10.41
C VAL A 23 -5.35 39.11 -10.02
N PRO A 24 -5.70 39.99 -9.07
CA PRO A 24 -4.76 40.95 -8.52
C PRO A 24 -3.62 40.20 -7.83
N THR A 25 -2.40 40.49 -8.26
CA THR A 25 -1.18 39.80 -7.87
C THR A 25 -0.25 40.76 -7.14
N TYR A 26 0.04 40.42 -5.90
CA TYR A 26 0.93 41.14 -5.01
C TYR A 26 2.23 40.36 -4.84
N PHE A 27 3.32 41.07 -4.63
CA PHE A 27 4.64 40.47 -4.61
C PHE A 27 5.28 40.48 -3.22
N VAL A 28 5.95 39.38 -2.89
CA VAL A 28 6.72 39.21 -1.64
C VAL A 28 8.18 38.98 -1.99
N SER A 29 9.09 39.63 -1.27
CA SER A 29 10.54 39.45 -1.43
C SER A 29 11.21 39.59 -0.07
N GLN A 30 12.06 38.62 0.29
CA GLN A 30 12.83 38.68 1.54
C GLN A 30 13.76 39.91 1.57
N LYS A 31 14.34 40.26 0.42
CA LYS A 31 15.14 41.49 0.26
C LYS A 31 14.17 42.68 0.11
N PRO A 32 14.33 43.76 0.88
CA PRO A 32 13.47 44.93 0.76
C PRO A 32 13.47 45.48 -0.66
N ARG A 33 12.29 45.57 -1.27
CA ARG A 33 12.07 46.15 -2.60
C ARG A 33 10.87 47.08 -2.51
N LYS A 34 10.93 48.21 -3.22
CA LYS A 34 9.85 49.19 -3.23
C LYS A 34 8.57 48.56 -3.80
N GLY A 35 7.47 48.60 -3.04
CA GLY A 35 6.19 48.03 -3.42
C GLY A 35 6.05 46.51 -3.24
N TYR A 36 7.00 45.85 -2.56
CA TYR A 36 6.93 44.43 -2.24
C TYR A 36 6.76 44.27 -0.73
N TYR A 37 5.98 43.26 -0.32
CA TYR A 37 5.97 42.84 1.08
C TYR A 37 7.28 42.13 1.42
N THR A 38 7.73 42.28 2.67
CA THR A 38 8.95 41.60 3.16
C THR A 38 8.67 40.29 3.91
N ARG A 39 7.40 40.09 4.30
CA ARG A 39 6.93 38.92 5.06
C ARG A 39 5.67 38.37 4.43
N ILE A 40 5.55 37.05 4.41
CA ILE A 40 4.39 36.34 3.82
C ILE A 40 3.16 36.59 4.68
N LYS A 41 3.27 36.56 6.02
CA LYS A 41 2.14 36.80 6.90
C LYS A 41 1.51 38.19 6.73
N GLU A 42 2.34 39.20 6.48
CA GLU A 42 1.87 40.58 6.28
C GLU A 42 1.16 40.72 4.94
N ALA A 43 1.70 40.09 3.90
CA ALA A 43 1.06 40.03 2.59
C ALA A 43 -0.33 39.40 2.71
N ILE A 44 -0.43 38.21 3.33
CA ILE A 44 -1.72 37.54 3.55
C ILE A 44 -2.66 38.48 4.29
N GLN A 45 -2.28 39.11 5.40
CA GLN A 45 -3.19 39.99 6.13
C GLN A 45 -3.75 41.15 5.29
N ARG A 46 -2.94 41.76 4.43
CA ARG A 46 -3.29 43.00 3.72
C ARG A 46 -3.98 42.80 2.36
N VAL A 47 -3.73 41.68 1.67
CA VAL A 47 -4.33 41.48 0.33
C VAL A 47 -5.82 41.17 0.39
N PRO A 48 -6.63 41.59 -0.59
CA PRO A 48 -8.02 41.17 -0.69
C PRO A 48 -8.15 39.64 -0.85
N PRO A 49 -9.27 39.01 -0.43
CA PRO A 49 -9.59 37.65 -0.82
C PRO A 49 -9.58 37.46 -2.34
N TYR A 50 -9.28 36.26 -2.79
CA TYR A 50 -9.11 35.89 -4.21
C TYR A 50 -7.96 36.59 -4.93
N SER A 51 -6.98 37.09 -4.17
CA SER A 51 -5.74 37.64 -4.72
C SER A 51 -4.65 36.58 -4.81
N ARG A 52 -3.69 36.82 -5.70
CA ARG A 52 -2.45 36.05 -5.79
C ARG A 52 -1.31 36.75 -5.05
N ILE A 53 -0.53 35.96 -4.33
CA ILE A 53 0.70 36.37 -3.66
C ILE A 53 1.83 35.60 -4.33
N GLU A 54 2.71 36.32 -5.02
CA GLU A 54 3.85 35.74 -5.73
C GLU A 54 5.16 36.09 -5.03
N ILE A 55 5.89 35.05 -4.62
CA ILE A 55 7.19 35.21 -3.96
C ILE A 55 8.30 35.28 -5.01
N VAL A 56 9.13 36.32 -4.90
CA VAL A 56 10.19 36.66 -5.86
C VAL A 56 11.55 36.72 -5.16
N GLY A 57 12.55 36.11 -5.79
CA GLY A 57 13.96 36.16 -5.34
C GLY A 57 14.33 35.09 -4.31
N GLY A 58 13.39 34.18 -4.01
CA GLY A 58 13.57 33.03 -3.14
C GLY A 58 14.00 33.36 -1.72
N GLY A 59 14.51 32.32 -1.04
CA GLY A 59 15.05 32.42 0.31
C GLY A 59 14.17 31.77 1.37
N THR A 60 14.67 31.83 2.60
CA THR A 60 14.05 31.20 3.77
C THR A 60 13.30 32.23 4.60
N PHE A 61 11.98 32.13 4.60
CA PHE A 61 11.08 32.91 5.43
C PHE A 61 10.89 32.22 6.77
N ARG A 62 11.59 32.73 7.80
CA ARG A 62 11.49 32.23 9.18
C ARG A 62 10.27 32.83 9.88
N GLU A 63 9.09 32.32 9.55
CA GLU A 63 7.82 32.76 10.11
C GLU A 63 6.77 31.65 10.09
N LYS A 64 5.82 31.71 11.03
CA LYS A 64 4.59 30.93 10.98
C LYS A 64 3.58 31.64 10.06
N VAL A 65 3.13 30.96 9.02
CA VAL A 65 2.18 31.46 8.04
C VAL A 65 0.80 30.84 8.29
N ILE A 66 -0.20 31.70 8.43
CA ILE A 66 -1.60 31.30 8.61
C ILE A 66 -2.39 31.85 7.43
N VAL A 67 -3.05 30.96 6.68
CA VAL A 67 -3.93 31.31 5.57
C VAL A 67 -5.37 31.17 6.07
N ASP A 68 -6.00 32.29 6.39
CA ASP A 68 -7.35 32.38 6.96
C ASP A 68 -8.40 32.91 5.96
N LYS A 69 -7.96 33.29 4.76
CA LYS A 69 -8.83 33.73 3.67
C LYS A 69 -8.40 33.14 2.33
N PRO A 70 -9.30 33.09 1.35
CA PRO A 70 -8.98 32.51 0.05
C PRO A 70 -7.93 33.31 -0.70
N VAL A 71 -6.77 32.72 -0.94
CA VAL A 71 -5.65 33.33 -1.67
C VAL A 71 -4.87 32.27 -2.43
N GLU A 72 -4.16 32.70 -3.46
CA GLU A 72 -3.15 31.91 -4.14
C GLU A 72 -1.78 32.32 -3.61
N LEU A 73 -1.00 31.37 -3.11
CA LEU A 73 0.36 31.59 -2.67
C LEU A 73 1.29 30.73 -3.52
N GLY A 74 2.13 31.37 -4.32
CA GLY A 74 3.03 30.66 -5.23
C GLY A 74 4.39 31.31 -5.35
N VAL A 75 5.34 30.55 -5.88
CA VAL A 75 6.68 31.03 -6.20
C VAL A 75 6.75 31.42 -7.68
N ALA A 76 7.45 32.51 -8.00
CA ALA A 76 7.68 32.90 -9.39
C ALA A 76 8.49 31.84 -10.15
N LYS A 77 8.16 31.57 -11.43
CA LYS A 77 8.75 30.49 -12.25
C LYS A 77 10.28 30.46 -12.34
N ALA A 78 10.95 31.61 -12.18
CA ALA A 78 12.41 31.75 -12.26
C ALA A 78 13.03 32.17 -10.93
N SER A 79 12.35 31.93 -9.81
CA SER A 79 12.84 32.26 -8.47
C SER A 79 13.72 31.14 -7.92
N ASP A 80 14.68 31.51 -7.09
CA ASP A 80 15.38 30.58 -6.21
C ASP A 80 14.38 29.83 -5.31
N PRO A 81 14.72 28.61 -4.84
CA PRO A 81 13.89 27.84 -3.92
C PRO A 81 13.42 28.70 -2.74
N THR A 82 12.13 28.64 -2.46
CA THR A 82 11.50 29.40 -1.37
C THR A 82 11.11 28.45 -0.28
N SER A 83 11.67 28.63 0.92
CA SER A 83 11.29 27.85 2.10
C SER A 83 10.57 28.68 3.15
N ILE A 84 9.50 28.12 3.71
CA ILE A 84 8.85 28.62 4.92
C ILE A 84 9.33 27.73 6.06
N CYS A 85 9.90 28.34 7.08
CA CYS A 85 10.49 27.63 8.20
C CYS A 85 10.02 28.20 9.54
N SER A 86 9.70 27.32 10.49
CA SER A 86 9.22 27.68 11.82
C SER A 86 9.72 26.68 12.86
N SER A 87 9.79 27.09 14.14
CA SER A 87 10.11 26.19 15.25
C SER A 87 8.95 25.26 15.65
N SER A 88 7.79 25.44 15.03
CA SER A 88 6.56 24.65 15.19
C SER A 88 5.91 24.49 13.80
N THR A 89 4.59 24.28 13.71
CA THR A 89 3.87 24.28 12.44
C THR A 89 4.15 25.55 11.63
N ALA A 90 4.70 25.36 10.43
CA ALA A 90 5.15 26.45 9.56
C ALA A 90 4.01 27.04 8.73
N LEU A 91 3.10 26.19 8.24
CA LEU A 91 1.93 26.61 7.46
C LEU A 91 0.63 26.04 8.05
N VAL A 92 -0.34 26.92 8.31
CA VAL A 92 -1.68 26.54 8.76
C VAL A 92 -2.70 27.02 7.73
N LEU A 93 -3.48 26.11 7.16
CA LEU A 93 -4.52 26.40 6.17
C LEU A 93 -5.90 26.30 6.82
N GLN A 94 -6.43 27.43 7.27
CA GLN A 94 -7.69 27.53 8.00
C GLN A 94 -8.69 28.41 7.26
N THR A 95 -8.96 28.04 6.01
CA THR A 95 -9.87 28.78 5.13
C THR A 95 -10.66 27.81 4.27
N ASN A 96 -11.77 28.26 3.68
CA ASN A 96 -12.65 27.41 2.87
C ASN A 96 -11.92 26.83 1.66
N GLU A 97 -11.05 27.62 1.04
CA GLU A 97 -10.28 27.25 -0.15
C GLU A 97 -9.05 28.15 -0.25
N CYS A 98 -7.91 27.58 -0.65
CA CYS A 98 -6.72 28.33 -1.04
C CYS A 98 -5.86 27.47 -1.97
N HIS A 99 -4.92 28.09 -2.68
CA HIS A 99 -4.02 27.38 -3.58
C HIS A 99 -2.58 27.69 -3.22
N ILE A 100 -1.82 26.65 -2.86
CA ILE A 100 -0.41 26.75 -2.45
C ILE A 100 0.44 26.01 -3.48
N GLU A 101 1.43 26.69 -4.03
CA GLU A 101 2.22 26.17 -5.15
C GLU A 101 3.73 26.37 -5.01
N GLY A 102 4.50 25.30 -5.20
CA GLY A 102 5.95 25.38 -5.42
C GLY A 102 6.78 25.76 -4.19
N LEU A 103 6.22 25.65 -2.98
CA LEU A 103 6.90 26.02 -1.74
C LEU A 103 7.62 24.83 -1.09
N ILE A 104 8.72 25.13 -0.41
CA ILE A 104 9.37 24.23 0.53
C ILE A 104 8.86 24.57 1.94
N ILE A 105 8.42 23.60 2.72
CA ILE A 105 7.84 23.83 4.06
C ILE A 105 8.55 22.91 5.06
N GLU A 106 9.24 23.54 6.00
CA GLU A 106 10.17 22.88 6.92
C GLU A 106 9.93 23.33 8.37
N VAL A 107 10.24 22.44 9.31
CA VAL A 107 10.23 22.71 10.75
C VAL A 107 11.67 22.58 11.28
N GLU A 108 12.11 23.60 12.01
CA GLU A 108 13.48 23.73 12.53
C GLU A 108 13.77 22.85 13.76
N SER A 109 12.76 22.64 14.61
CA SER A 109 12.89 21.95 15.90
C SER A 109 11.81 20.89 16.06
N LEU A 110 12.24 19.64 16.27
CA LEU A 110 11.36 18.48 16.43
C LEU A 110 11.45 17.97 17.88
N THR A 111 11.23 18.87 18.85
CA THR A 111 11.08 18.49 20.26
C THR A 111 9.76 17.76 20.47
N ALA A 112 9.81 16.42 20.42
CA ALA A 112 8.96 15.37 21.02
C ALA A 112 7.41 15.41 20.96
N THR A 113 6.76 16.49 20.53
CA THR A 113 5.30 16.53 20.31
C THR A 113 5.00 16.51 18.81
N PRO A 114 3.82 16.03 18.35
CA PRO A 114 3.53 15.91 16.93
C PRO A 114 3.46 17.30 16.31
N SER A 115 4.60 17.76 15.79
CA SER A 115 4.76 19.01 15.07
C SER A 115 4.71 18.66 13.59
N CYS A 116 3.56 18.93 12.97
CA CYS A 116 3.40 18.86 11.52
C CYS A 116 3.96 20.11 10.85
N SER A 117 4.49 20.00 9.63
CA SER A 117 4.97 21.17 8.88
C SER A 117 3.80 21.98 8.28
N VAL A 118 2.77 21.27 7.83
CA VAL A 118 1.52 21.82 7.31
C VAL A 118 0.36 21.25 8.13
N SER A 119 -0.53 22.13 8.62
CA SER A 119 -1.78 21.75 9.26
C SER A 119 -2.98 22.28 8.46
N ILE A 120 -3.95 21.40 8.20
CA ILE A 120 -5.18 21.69 7.45
C ILE A 120 -6.39 21.26 8.30
N PRO A 121 -6.86 22.13 9.22
CA PRO A 121 -8.00 21.80 10.09
C PRO A 121 -9.37 21.95 9.40
N THR A 122 -9.48 22.69 8.29
CA THR A 122 -10.76 22.92 7.61
C THR A 122 -10.57 23.28 6.14
N GLY A 123 -11.65 23.18 5.36
CA GLY A 123 -11.74 23.60 3.97
C GLY A 123 -11.12 22.65 2.95
N SER A 124 -11.11 23.10 1.69
CA SER A 124 -10.71 22.34 0.50
C SER A 124 -9.47 22.97 -0.15
N SER A 125 -8.39 23.07 0.63
CA SER A 125 -7.15 23.71 0.17
C SER A 125 -6.39 22.86 -0.84
N THR A 126 -5.76 23.48 -1.83
CA THR A 126 -4.94 22.80 -2.84
C THR A 126 -3.45 23.02 -2.56
N LEU A 127 -2.68 21.95 -2.51
CA LEU A 127 -1.22 21.97 -2.46
C LEU A 127 -0.67 21.30 -3.71
N LYS A 128 0.15 22.02 -4.47
CA LYS A 128 0.70 21.55 -5.73
C LYS A 128 2.18 21.83 -5.86
N TRP A 129 2.96 20.83 -6.30
CA TRP A 129 4.42 20.97 -6.49
C TRP A 129 5.18 21.44 -5.25
N CYS A 130 4.63 21.21 -4.06
CA CYS A 130 5.25 21.58 -2.80
C CYS A 130 6.19 20.47 -2.31
N THR A 131 7.26 20.86 -1.61
CA THR A 131 8.10 19.94 -0.83
C THR A 131 7.88 20.23 0.64
N VAL A 132 7.31 19.29 1.37
CA VAL A 132 6.89 19.48 2.76
C VAL A 132 7.43 18.37 3.63
N GLN A 133 7.71 18.64 4.91
CA GLN A 133 8.18 17.59 5.79
C GLN A 133 7.06 16.64 6.21
N SER A 134 5.92 17.21 6.58
CA SER A 134 4.73 16.49 7.02
C SER A 134 3.44 17.29 6.84
N ILE A 135 2.34 16.60 6.56
CA ILE A 135 1.01 17.17 6.44
C ILE A 135 0.10 16.50 7.46
N GLU A 136 -0.60 17.31 8.24
CA GLU A 136 -1.69 16.87 9.11
C GLU A 136 -3.01 17.47 8.61
N VAL A 137 -4.00 16.62 8.41
CA VAL A 137 -5.35 16.99 8.01
C VAL A 137 -6.32 16.48 9.06
N SER A 138 -7.15 17.38 9.58
CA SER A 138 -8.09 17.11 10.68
C SER A 138 -9.44 17.81 10.42
N GLY A 139 -10.35 17.75 11.39
CA GLY A 139 -11.68 18.33 11.27
C GLY A 139 -12.49 17.64 10.17
N THR A 140 -13.01 18.45 9.27
CA THR A 140 -13.77 18.03 8.07
C THR A 140 -13.07 18.49 6.79
N ALA A 141 -11.76 18.76 6.88
CA ALA A 141 -10.98 19.25 5.75
C ALA A 141 -10.91 18.21 4.62
N THR A 142 -10.97 18.68 3.37
CA THR A 142 -10.91 17.86 2.16
C THR A 142 -9.90 18.43 1.15
N PRO A 143 -8.61 18.51 1.52
CA PRO A 143 -7.61 19.13 0.66
C PRO A 143 -7.34 18.30 -0.61
N THR A 144 -6.80 18.97 -1.62
CA THR A 144 -6.22 18.34 -2.81
C THR A 144 -4.71 18.49 -2.77
N VAL A 145 -3.98 17.40 -2.52
CA VAL A 145 -2.51 17.39 -2.50
C VAL A 145 -2.02 16.62 -3.71
N THR A 146 -1.39 17.32 -4.65
CA THR A 146 -0.97 16.70 -5.91
C THR A 146 0.45 17.06 -6.30
N GLU A 147 1.20 16.07 -6.78
CA GLU A 147 2.58 16.25 -7.27
C GLU A 147 3.52 16.87 -6.22
N CYS A 148 3.23 16.61 -4.94
CA CYS A 148 4.03 17.06 -3.81
C CYS A 148 5.02 15.98 -3.36
N LYS A 149 6.09 16.43 -2.70
CA LYS A 149 7.05 15.57 -1.99
C LYS A 149 6.83 15.75 -0.50
N ILE A 150 6.51 14.68 0.21
CA ILE A 150 6.35 14.64 1.66
C ILE A 150 7.51 13.81 2.21
N LEU A 151 8.47 14.43 2.90
CA LEU A 151 9.71 13.74 3.25
C LEU A 151 10.35 14.11 4.60
N ASP A 152 11.12 13.21 5.18
CA ASP A 152 12.05 13.46 6.31
C ASP A 152 11.43 14.00 7.62
N SER A 153 10.12 13.78 7.83
CA SER A 153 9.47 14.01 9.14
C SER A 153 10.01 13.11 10.26
N LYS A 154 10.18 13.67 11.47
CA LYS A 154 10.46 12.89 12.70
C LYS A 154 9.22 12.24 13.31
N ALA A 155 8.04 12.51 12.77
CA ALA A 155 6.78 11.87 13.12
C ALA A 155 6.24 11.11 11.90
N HIS A 156 4.95 11.28 11.59
CA HIS A 156 4.33 10.76 10.39
C HIS A 156 4.55 11.69 9.19
N GLY A 157 4.48 11.15 7.98
CA GLY A 157 4.51 11.94 6.74
C GLY A 157 3.17 12.63 6.49
N LEU A 158 2.14 11.84 6.18
CA LEU A 158 0.76 12.27 6.03
C LEU A 158 -0.10 11.67 7.16
N LEU A 159 -0.71 12.54 7.97
CA LEU A 159 -1.59 12.16 9.08
C LEU A 159 -3.01 12.66 8.80
N LEU A 160 -3.98 11.74 8.75
CA LEU A 160 -5.40 12.03 8.52
C LEU A 160 -6.20 11.61 9.76
N THR A 161 -6.84 12.56 10.43
CA THR A 161 -7.60 12.33 11.67
C THR A 161 -9.03 12.86 11.57
N GLU A 162 -9.85 12.54 12.58
CA GLU A 162 -11.23 13.01 12.70
C GLU A 162 -12.06 12.64 11.46
N ALA A 163 -12.75 13.59 10.82
CA ALA A 163 -13.53 13.37 9.60
C ALA A 163 -12.88 14.01 8.35
N SER A 164 -11.55 14.12 8.34
CA SER A 164 -10.79 14.60 7.19
C SER A 164 -10.84 13.65 5.98
N GLY A 165 -11.12 14.21 4.82
CA GLY A 165 -11.09 13.52 3.54
C GLY A 165 -10.03 14.13 2.63
N GLY A 166 -10.37 14.22 1.34
CA GLY A 166 -9.53 14.86 0.34
C GLY A 166 -8.87 13.86 -0.62
N THR A 167 -8.12 14.42 -1.57
CA THR A 167 -7.47 13.66 -2.65
C THR A 167 -5.96 13.87 -2.61
N TYR A 168 -5.23 12.76 -2.66
CA TYR A 168 -3.77 12.74 -2.62
C TYR A 168 -3.29 11.99 -3.87
N VAL A 169 -2.77 12.73 -4.84
CA VAL A 169 -2.51 12.19 -6.19
C VAL A 169 -1.08 12.45 -6.63
N ARG A 170 -0.40 11.41 -7.17
CA ARG A 170 0.97 11.54 -7.74
C ARG A 170 1.99 12.13 -6.76
N ASN A 171 1.84 11.89 -5.46
CA ASN A 171 2.78 12.36 -4.45
C ASN A 171 3.91 11.35 -4.22
N SER A 172 5.05 11.84 -3.77
CA SER A 172 6.15 11.01 -3.26
C SER A 172 6.25 11.16 -1.75
N ILE A 173 6.08 10.08 -1.00
CA ILE A 173 6.00 10.09 0.47
C ILE A 173 7.04 9.12 1.05
N TYR A 174 8.07 9.61 1.74
CA TYR A 174 9.21 8.78 2.17
C TYR A 174 10.09 9.40 3.26
N GLY A 175 10.94 8.59 3.90
CA GLY A 175 12.00 9.10 4.79
C GLY A 175 11.54 9.48 6.20
N HIS A 176 10.37 9.02 6.64
CA HIS A 176 9.83 9.39 7.94
C HIS A 176 10.30 8.45 9.06
N VAL A 177 10.28 8.94 10.31
CA VAL A 177 10.52 8.09 11.49
C VAL A 177 9.29 7.24 11.83
N GLY A 178 8.09 7.78 11.65
CA GLY A 178 6.82 7.08 11.83
C GLY A 178 6.37 6.31 10.58
N TYR A 179 5.06 6.20 10.37
CA TYR A 179 4.46 5.79 9.09
C TYR A 179 4.54 6.91 8.05
N SER A 180 4.66 6.53 6.77
CA SER A 180 4.55 7.47 5.65
C SER A 180 3.13 8.03 5.52
N VAL A 181 2.12 7.18 5.69
CA VAL A 181 0.71 7.55 5.75
C VAL A 181 0.06 6.89 6.97
N LEU A 182 -0.57 7.68 7.83
CA LEU A 182 -1.40 7.22 8.94
C LEU A 182 -2.82 7.75 8.75
N VAL A 183 -3.78 6.83 8.62
CA VAL A 183 -5.20 7.14 8.50
C VAL A 183 -5.93 6.67 9.75
N GLU A 184 -6.42 7.65 10.50
CA GLU A 184 -7.32 7.51 11.65
C GLU A 184 -8.66 8.22 11.37
N SER A 185 -8.87 8.65 10.12
CA SER A 185 -10.03 9.46 9.72
C SER A 185 -11.19 8.68 9.13
N THR A 186 -12.40 9.13 9.47
CA THR A 186 -13.67 8.64 8.92
C THR A 186 -14.10 9.35 7.62
N GLY A 187 -13.33 10.34 7.13
CA GLY A 187 -13.69 11.17 5.97
C GLY A 187 -13.38 10.58 4.59
N GLU A 188 -13.18 9.26 4.48
CA GLU A 188 -12.94 8.52 3.24
C GLU A 188 -11.88 9.13 2.29
N PRO A 189 -10.64 9.39 2.77
CA PRO A 189 -9.61 10.00 1.94
C PRO A 189 -9.17 9.09 0.78
N GLN A 190 -8.82 9.72 -0.33
CA GLN A 190 -8.52 9.05 -1.60
C GLN A 190 -7.04 9.22 -1.94
N LEU A 191 -6.29 8.12 -2.01
CA LEU A 191 -4.87 8.12 -2.35
C LEU A 191 -4.67 7.36 -3.67
N SER A 192 -4.26 8.06 -4.72
CA SER A 192 -4.01 7.42 -6.02
C SER A 192 -2.69 7.80 -6.70
N TYR A 193 -2.09 6.83 -7.40
CA TYR A 193 -0.84 7.02 -8.16
C TYR A 193 0.33 7.56 -7.32
N ASN A 194 0.31 7.35 -5.99
CA ASN A 194 1.38 7.80 -5.12
C ASN A 194 2.52 6.78 -5.08
N ASN A 195 3.74 7.29 -4.87
CA ASN A 195 4.90 6.49 -4.55
C ASN A 195 5.19 6.62 -3.05
N ILE A 196 4.88 5.58 -2.30
CA ILE A 196 4.92 5.57 -0.84
C ILE A 196 6.02 4.60 -0.40
N SER A 197 7.10 5.11 0.16
CA SER A 197 8.17 4.26 0.66
C SER A 197 7.90 3.85 2.11
N CYS A 198 8.35 2.67 2.54
CA CYS A 198 8.32 2.29 3.96
C CYS A 198 9.21 3.25 4.76
N SER A 199 8.64 3.79 5.82
CA SER A 199 9.32 4.63 6.82
C SER A 199 9.57 3.82 8.09
N GLY A 200 10.05 4.45 9.17
CA GLY A 200 10.54 3.73 10.36
C GLY A 200 9.53 2.75 10.99
N LEU A 201 8.22 3.04 10.94
CA LEU A 201 7.17 2.12 11.42
C LEU A 201 6.47 1.30 10.33
N GLY A 202 6.66 1.63 9.04
CA GLY A 202 5.91 1.05 7.92
C GLY A 202 5.57 2.11 6.86
N ALA A 203 4.90 1.72 5.78
CA ALA A 203 4.46 2.68 4.76
C ALA A 203 3.09 3.27 5.11
N ILE A 204 2.08 2.43 5.25
CA ILE A 204 0.69 2.83 5.47
C ILE A 204 0.17 2.15 6.72
N SER A 205 -0.46 2.92 7.61
CA SER A 205 -1.27 2.38 8.70
C SER A 205 -2.68 2.95 8.63
N VAL A 206 -3.67 2.06 8.63
CA VAL A 206 -5.08 2.41 8.77
C VAL A 206 -5.54 1.87 10.12
N LYS A 207 -6.06 2.76 10.95
CA LYS A 207 -6.53 2.41 12.29
C LYS A 207 -7.99 2.79 12.46
N GLY A 208 -8.79 1.79 12.79
CA GLY A 208 -10.16 1.95 13.24
C GLY A 208 -10.18 2.29 14.72
N SER A 209 -11.22 3.01 15.15
CA SER A 209 -11.50 3.28 16.56
C SER A 209 -12.68 2.42 17.02
N ASP A 210 -12.83 2.20 18.33
CA ASP A 210 -13.97 1.45 18.87
C ASP A 210 -15.31 2.23 18.78
N ALA A 211 -15.29 3.47 18.25
CA ALA A 211 -16.40 4.41 18.29
C ALA A 211 -17.48 4.20 17.21
N SER A 212 -17.65 2.98 16.68
CA SER A 212 -18.63 2.61 15.62
C SER A 212 -18.52 3.34 14.28
N SER A 213 -17.60 4.30 14.15
CA SER A 213 -17.40 5.09 12.94
C SER A 213 -16.34 4.43 12.07
N LYS A 214 -16.71 4.13 10.81
CA LYS A 214 -15.84 3.42 9.89
C LYS A 214 -14.73 4.29 9.34
N VAL A 215 -13.53 3.71 9.25
CA VAL A 215 -12.34 4.30 8.63
C VAL A 215 -12.15 3.58 7.29
N CYS A 216 -12.59 4.23 6.21
CA CYS A 216 -12.68 3.65 4.87
C CYS A 216 -11.84 4.43 3.84
N PRO A 217 -10.51 4.57 4.02
CA PRO A 217 -9.68 5.19 2.99
C PRO A 217 -9.63 4.31 1.74
N GLN A 218 -9.46 4.95 0.59
CA GLN A 218 -9.27 4.26 -0.69
C GLN A 218 -7.85 4.47 -1.20
N PHE A 219 -7.19 3.37 -1.52
CA PHE A 219 -5.86 3.34 -2.12
C PHE A 219 -5.96 2.70 -3.50
N MET A 220 -5.66 3.48 -4.53
CA MET A 220 -5.76 3.04 -5.92
C MET A 220 -4.45 3.25 -6.69
N LEU A 221 -3.93 2.21 -7.34
CA LEU A 221 -2.78 2.36 -8.25
C LEU A 221 -1.54 2.96 -7.60
N ASN A 222 -1.35 2.77 -6.29
CA ASN A 222 -0.16 3.24 -5.59
C ASN A 222 0.97 2.23 -5.67
N ARG A 223 2.21 2.73 -5.65
CA ARG A 223 3.42 1.93 -5.45
C ARG A 223 3.85 2.06 -4.00
N ILE A 224 3.98 0.94 -3.31
CA ILE A 224 4.33 0.83 -1.90
C ILE A 224 5.56 -0.08 -1.79
N SER A 225 6.69 0.43 -1.29
CA SER A 225 7.93 -0.36 -1.24
C SER A 225 8.92 0.10 -0.18
N SER A 226 9.89 -0.71 0.27
CA SER A 226 10.90 -0.24 1.25
C SER A 226 12.04 0.61 0.68
N GLY A 227 11.99 0.96 -0.60
CA GLY A 227 13.02 1.77 -1.26
C GLY A 227 12.59 3.22 -1.50
N HIS A 228 13.24 4.16 -0.83
CA HIS A 228 13.80 5.32 -1.51
C HIS A 228 15.31 5.08 -1.48
N ALA A 229 15.84 4.35 -2.47
CA ALA A 229 17.28 4.22 -2.57
C ALA A 229 17.83 5.64 -2.70
N THR A 230 18.61 6.07 -1.72
CA THR A 230 19.49 7.23 -1.84
C THR A 230 20.57 7.02 -2.91
N ALA A 231 20.57 5.88 -3.61
CA ALA A 231 21.27 5.68 -4.86
C ALA A 231 20.35 6.02 -6.04
N ARG A 232 20.70 7.07 -6.79
CA ARG A 232 20.27 7.25 -8.17
C ARG A 232 20.77 6.05 -8.98
N THR A 233 19.98 4.99 -9.09
CA THR A 233 20.12 4.05 -10.19
C THR A 233 19.10 4.47 -11.24
N THR A 234 19.56 5.22 -12.24
CA THR A 234 18.75 5.48 -13.42
C THR A 234 18.46 4.14 -14.10
N VAL A 235 17.32 4.05 -14.79
CA VAL A 235 16.96 2.86 -15.59
C VAL A 235 18.08 2.49 -16.58
N ALA A 236 18.86 3.48 -17.03
CA ALA A 236 20.07 3.30 -17.85
C ALA A 236 21.19 2.52 -17.14
N ALA A 237 21.44 2.77 -15.85
CA ALA A 237 22.49 2.09 -15.08
C ALA A 237 22.13 0.63 -14.72
N ALA A 238 20.83 0.30 -14.66
CA ALA A 238 20.38 -1.09 -14.51
C ALA A 238 20.52 -1.91 -15.81
N HIS A 239 20.48 -1.25 -16.97
CA HIS A 239 20.60 -1.88 -18.28
C HIS A 239 22.07 -2.17 -18.65
N GLU A 240 23.01 -1.25 -18.36
CA GLU A 240 24.45 -1.47 -18.60
C GLU A 240 25.05 -2.59 -17.74
N ASN A 241 24.51 -2.82 -16.55
CA ASN A 241 24.99 -3.87 -15.63
C ASN A 241 24.29 -5.22 -15.84
N GLY A 242 23.46 -5.38 -16.89
CA GLY A 242 22.82 -6.66 -17.22
C GLY A 242 21.80 -7.18 -16.18
N ILE A 243 21.24 -6.30 -15.34
CA ILE A 243 20.34 -6.65 -14.24
C ILE A 243 18.91 -6.92 -14.73
N LEU A 244 18.55 -6.43 -15.93
CA LEU A 244 17.26 -6.70 -16.58
C LEU A 244 17.47 -7.58 -17.82
N PRO A 245 16.68 -8.65 -18.03
CA PRO A 245 16.64 -9.32 -19.33
C PRO A 245 16.14 -8.30 -20.37
N GLY A 246 16.89 -8.15 -21.47
CA GLY A 246 16.73 -7.06 -22.42
C GLY A 246 15.30 -6.90 -22.95
N TYR A 247 14.71 -5.73 -22.73
CA TYR A 247 13.48 -5.32 -23.38
C TYR A 247 13.82 -4.75 -24.76
N LYS A 248 13.45 -5.44 -25.83
CA LYS A 248 13.39 -4.84 -27.17
C LYS A 248 12.05 -4.11 -27.31
N LEU A 249 12.10 -2.79 -27.41
CA LEU A 249 10.96 -1.94 -27.79
C LEU A 249 10.80 -1.96 -29.32
N ASP A 250 10.45 -3.11 -29.89
CA ASP A 250 10.02 -3.17 -31.30
C ASP A 250 8.52 -2.82 -31.36
N GLY A 251 8.17 -1.70 -32.01
CA GLY A 251 6.78 -1.39 -32.39
C GLY A 251 6.12 -0.12 -31.80
N LEU A 252 6.84 0.75 -31.08
CA LEU A 252 6.29 2.06 -30.68
C LEU A 252 6.50 3.10 -31.78
N GLU A 253 5.46 3.40 -32.58
CA GLU A 253 5.48 4.52 -33.51
C GLU A 253 5.40 5.86 -32.76
N VAL A 254 6.53 6.56 -32.65
CA VAL A 254 6.62 7.92 -32.10
C VAL A 254 6.11 8.91 -33.15
N LYS A 255 4.91 9.47 -32.93
CA LYS A 255 4.27 10.38 -33.89
C LYS A 255 4.76 11.83 -33.86
N GLU A 256 5.59 12.25 -32.88
CA GLU A 256 6.14 13.62 -32.84
C GLU A 256 7.44 13.71 -32.02
N VAL A 257 8.40 14.51 -32.50
CA VAL A 257 9.70 14.72 -31.85
C VAL A 257 9.54 15.71 -30.69
N GLY A 258 9.62 15.21 -29.45
CA GLY A 258 9.56 16.05 -28.23
C GLY A 258 8.67 15.50 -27.11
N MET A 259 7.90 14.43 -27.34
CA MET A 259 7.16 13.77 -26.26
C MET A 259 8.11 13.04 -25.30
N LYS A 260 8.12 13.46 -24.03
CA LYS A 260 8.62 12.63 -22.93
C LYS A 260 7.61 11.51 -22.65
N VAL A 261 7.90 10.30 -23.14
CA VAL A 261 7.18 9.10 -22.74
C VAL A 261 7.69 8.70 -21.35
N SER A 262 6.90 8.96 -20.31
CA SER A 262 7.14 8.38 -18.99
C SER A 262 6.61 6.95 -19.02
N LEU A 263 7.50 5.99 -19.29
CA LEU A 263 7.18 4.56 -19.16
C LEU A 263 6.92 4.29 -17.66
N MET A 264 5.66 4.37 -17.24
CA MET A 264 5.23 3.67 -16.03
C MET A 264 5.14 2.20 -16.43
N PRO A 265 5.99 1.29 -15.92
CA PRO A 265 5.83 -0.13 -16.21
C PRO A 265 4.52 -0.58 -15.55
N MET A 266 3.45 -0.54 -16.34
CA MET A 266 2.14 -1.13 -16.06
C MET A 266 1.96 -2.45 -16.81
N ASP A 267 3.06 -3.07 -17.22
CA ASP A 267 3.05 -4.38 -17.84
C ASP A 267 3.42 -5.45 -16.81
N HIS A 268 2.51 -6.41 -16.69
CA HIS A 268 2.67 -7.63 -15.92
C HIS A 268 3.99 -8.34 -16.27
N TYR A 269 4.49 -9.14 -15.31
CA TYR A 269 5.64 -10.05 -15.42
C TYR A 269 7.05 -9.43 -15.39
N ALA A 270 7.52 -9.10 -14.18
CA ALA A 270 8.87 -9.48 -13.71
C ALA A 270 9.08 -9.00 -12.25
N PRO A 271 9.27 -9.90 -11.28
CA PRO A 271 9.79 -9.49 -9.98
C PRO A 271 11.24 -9.02 -10.18
N VAL A 272 11.46 -7.71 -10.05
CA VAL A 272 12.81 -7.16 -9.87
C VAL A 272 13.29 -7.59 -8.48
N MET A 273 14.21 -8.55 -8.44
CA MET A 273 14.97 -8.93 -7.26
C MET A 273 16.11 -7.91 -7.06
N LEU A 274 16.05 -7.18 -5.95
CA LEU A 274 17.14 -6.42 -5.33
C LEU A 274 16.95 -6.69 -3.83
N SER A 275 17.85 -7.27 -3.05
CA SER A 275 19.30 -7.26 -3.05
C SER A 275 19.86 -8.46 -2.28
N ASP A 276 21.12 -8.79 -2.59
CA ASP A 276 22.00 -9.71 -1.87
C ASP A 276 22.31 -9.23 -0.44
N ASP A 277 21.36 -9.41 0.49
CA ASP A 277 21.69 -9.41 1.91
C ASP A 277 21.41 -10.79 2.50
N MET A 278 22.53 -11.51 2.68
CA MET A 278 22.68 -12.70 3.49
C MET A 278 21.97 -12.55 4.85
N ALA A 279 20.79 -13.15 4.98
CA ALA A 279 20.39 -13.77 6.24
C ALA A 279 20.76 -15.25 6.13
N THR A 280 21.85 -15.57 6.81
CA THR A 280 22.45 -16.88 6.97
C THR A 280 21.45 -17.95 7.41
N GLY A 281 21.46 -19.09 6.70
CA GLY A 281 21.39 -20.42 7.30
C GLY A 281 20.01 -20.96 7.69
N GLY A 282 19.60 -22.01 6.97
CA GLY A 282 18.89 -23.17 7.52
C GLY A 282 17.49 -22.94 8.08
N ASP A 283 16.46 -23.21 7.27
CA ASP A 283 15.44 -24.24 7.56
C ASP A 283 14.28 -24.10 6.57
N ASP A 284 14.10 -25.12 5.73
CA ASP A 284 13.01 -25.27 4.75
C ASP A 284 11.60 -25.40 5.38
N ASP A 285 11.39 -25.09 6.67
CA ASP A 285 10.11 -25.22 7.38
C ASP A 285 9.84 -24.09 8.41
N ALA A 286 10.66 -23.04 8.47
CA ALA A 286 10.42 -21.95 9.42
C ALA A 286 9.38 -20.95 8.87
N ILE A 287 8.13 -21.07 9.33
CA ILE A 287 7.19 -19.94 9.38
C ILE A 287 7.87 -18.84 10.19
N VAL A 288 8.54 -17.91 9.52
CA VAL A 288 9.14 -16.74 10.19
C VAL A 288 8.00 -15.84 10.64
N ASN A 289 7.54 -16.04 11.88
CA ASN A 289 6.69 -15.10 12.61
C ASN A 289 7.58 -13.92 13.04
N ASN A 290 7.80 -12.96 12.15
CA ASN A 290 8.42 -11.70 12.54
C ASN A 290 7.33 -10.78 13.08
N ASN A 291 7.35 -10.50 14.38
CA ASN A 291 6.43 -9.54 15.02
C ASN A 291 6.90 -8.09 14.86
N ASN A 292 7.88 -7.80 13.99
CA ASN A 292 8.29 -6.42 13.73
C ASN A 292 7.18 -5.70 12.97
N THR A 293 6.72 -4.57 13.50
CA THR A 293 5.62 -3.78 12.95
C THR A 293 5.92 -3.11 11.61
N ARG A 294 7.07 -3.38 10.99
CA ARG A 294 7.55 -2.74 9.74
C ARG A 294 6.93 -3.33 8.48
N CYS A 295 5.69 -3.80 8.56
CA CYS A 295 4.94 -4.21 7.38
C CYS A 295 4.67 -3.01 6.46
N ALA A 296 4.45 -3.27 5.17
CA ALA A 296 4.19 -2.20 4.22
C ALA A 296 2.86 -1.51 4.54
N VAL A 297 1.80 -2.31 4.69
CA VAL A 297 0.45 -1.84 4.97
C VAL A 297 -0.09 -2.56 6.21
N LEU A 298 -0.36 -1.80 7.27
CA LEU A 298 -1.00 -2.29 8.50
C LEU A 298 -2.44 -1.80 8.59
N ILE A 299 -3.39 -2.72 8.63
CA ILE A 299 -4.80 -2.43 8.91
C ILE A 299 -5.14 -2.99 10.29
N SER A 300 -5.62 -2.13 11.20
CA SER A 300 -5.91 -2.55 12.57
C SER A 300 -7.07 -1.84 13.21
N GLY A 301 -7.70 -2.50 14.18
CA GLY A 301 -8.83 -1.96 14.94
C GLY A 301 -10.17 -2.26 14.29
N THR A 302 -11.21 -2.37 15.14
CA THR A 302 -12.60 -2.54 14.68
C THR A 302 -12.98 -1.36 13.79
N TYR A 303 -13.77 -1.60 12.73
CA TYR A 303 -14.26 -0.58 11.79
C TYR A 303 -13.20 0.06 10.87
N ALA A 304 -11.95 -0.41 10.86
CA ALA A 304 -11.05 -0.14 9.73
C ALA A 304 -11.47 -1.00 8.54
N GLU A 305 -12.01 -0.39 7.49
CA GLU A 305 -12.51 -1.07 6.29
C GLU A 305 -11.98 -0.39 5.02
N PRO A 306 -10.66 -0.36 4.79
CA PRO A 306 -10.08 0.29 3.62
C PRO A 306 -10.42 -0.46 2.33
N VAL A 307 -10.34 0.25 1.20
CA VAL A 307 -10.38 -0.33 -0.14
C VAL A 307 -9.01 -0.18 -0.78
N LEU A 308 -8.36 -1.30 -1.10
CA LEU A 308 -7.10 -1.33 -1.83
C LEU A 308 -7.34 -1.94 -3.20
N THR A 309 -7.22 -1.12 -4.25
CA THR A 309 -7.43 -1.57 -5.63
C THR A 309 -6.20 -1.33 -6.49
N ARG A 310 -5.69 -2.38 -7.14
CA ARG A 310 -4.59 -2.29 -8.11
C ARG A 310 -3.31 -1.64 -7.56
N ASN A 311 -3.00 -1.82 -6.28
CA ASN A 311 -1.75 -1.33 -5.70
C ASN A 311 -0.61 -2.34 -5.92
N ASN A 312 0.62 -1.84 -6.02
CA ASN A 312 1.83 -2.65 -6.01
C ASN A 312 2.52 -2.53 -4.65
N ILE A 313 2.47 -3.58 -3.85
CA ILE A 313 3.08 -3.69 -2.52
C ILE A 313 4.27 -4.63 -2.63
N SER A 314 5.47 -4.07 -2.77
CA SER A 314 6.64 -4.90 -3.04
C SER A 314 7.94 -4.45 -2.41
N ASN A 315 8.87 -5.41 -2.27
CA ASN A 315 10.21 -5.15 -1.76
C ASN A 315 10.15 -4.50 -0.38
N CYS A 316 9.28 -4.97 0.52
CA CYS A 316 9.21 -4.47 1.89
C CYS A 316 10.07 -5.31 2.84
N ALA A 317 10.57 -4.65 3.89
CA ALA A 317 11.48 -5.27 4.86
C ALA A 317 10.80 -6.32 5.75
N ASP A 318 9.48 -6.39 5.74
CA ASP A 318 8.68 -7.37 6.47
C ASP A 318 7.47 -7.82 5.65
N HIS A 319 6.29 -7.99 6.26
CA HIS A 319 5.05 -8.37 5.59
C HIS A 319 4.60 -7.31 4.58
N GLY A 320 3.98 -7.74 3.47
CA GLY A 320 3.37 -6.82 2.51
C GLY A 320 2.13 -6.14 3.11
N LEU A 321 1.11 -6.93 3.40
CA LEU A 321 -0.17 -6.47 3.95
C LEU A 321 -0.51 -7.25 5.23
N TRP A 322 -0.80 -6.55 6.32
CA TRP A 322 -1.14 -7.16 7.61
C TRP A 322 -2.46 -6.61 8.15
N LEU A 323 -3.45 -7.50 8.32
CA LEU A 323 -4.75 -7.22 8.91
C LEU A 323 -4.82 -7.84 10.31
N ARG A 324 -5.22 -7.03 11.30
CA ARG A 324 -5.43 -7.51 12.67
C ARG A 324 -6.52 -6.74 13.43
N GLY A 325 -6.92 -7.25 14.58
CA GLY A 325 -7.74 -6.50 15.53
C GLY A 325 -9.17 -6.23 15.06
N GLY A 326 -9.77 -7.15 14.30
CA GLY A 326 -11.18 -7.04 13.92
C GLY A 326 -11.47 -6.09 12.77
N CYS A 327 -10.43 -5.68 12.02
CA CYS A 327 -10.60 -4.87 10.82
C CYS A 327 -11.23 -5.67 9.68
N GLY A 328 -11.72 -4.96 8.68
CA GLY A 328 -12.18 -5.53 7.43
C GLY A 328 -11.61 -4.81 6.22
N GLY A 329 -12.38 -4.77 5.13
CA GLY A 329 -12.02 -4.10 3.89
C GLY A 329 -12.02 -5.00 2.66
N THR A 330 -11.77 -4.37 1.51
CA THR A 330 -11.73 -5.04 0.20
C THR A 330 -10.39 -4.80 -0.47
N TYR A 331 -9.79 -5.88 -0.96
CA TYR A 331 -8.47 -5.90 -1.57
C TYR A 331 -8.59 -6.53 -2.95
N GLU A 332 -8.62 -5.71 -3.99
CA GLU A 332 -8.88 -6.13 -5.37
C GLU A 332 -7.70 -5.85 -6.31
N GLY A 333 -7.26 -6.85 -7.07
CA GLY A 333 -6.30 -6.64 -8.15
C GLY A 333 -4.92 -6.17 -7.69
N ASN A 334 -4.57 -6.34 -6.41
CA ASN A 334 -3.28 -5.89 -5.88
C ASN A 334 -2.17 -6.89 -6.21
N TYR A 335 -0.97 -6.35 -6.40
CA TYR A 335 0.25 -7.11 -6.60
C TYR A 335 1.10 -7.06 -5.33
N VAL A 336 1.24 -8.19 -4.64
CA VAL A 336 1.95 -8.27 -3.35
C VAL A 336 3.17 -9.19 -3.50
N ALA A 337 4.35 -8.58 -3.65
CA ALA A 337 5.49 -9.27 -4.23
C ALA A 337 6.84 -9.00 -3.57
N SER A 338 7.74 -9.98 -3.56
CA SER A 338 9.14 -9.80 -3.15
C SER A 338 9.32 -9.19 -1.76
N ASN A 339 8.38 -9.40 -0.85
CA ASN A 339 8.48 -8.93 0.52
C ASN A 339 9.31 -9.91 1.35
N LYS A 340 10.14 -9.39 2.27
CA LYS A 340 10.99 -10.24 3.14
C LYS A 340 10.15 -11.07 4.12
N GLY A 341 8.92 -10.66 4.42
CA GLY A 341 7.96 -11.41 5.22
C GLY A 341 6.90 -12.14 4.38
N TRP A 342 5.75 -12.40 4.98
CA TRP A 342 4.57 -12.92 4.27
C TRP A 342 4.00 -11.85 3.32
N GLY A 343 3.44 -12.27 2.20
CA GLY A 343 2.73 -11.37 1.30
C GLY A 343 1.54 -10.73 2.04
N ILE A 344 0.62 -11.59 2.51
CA ILE A 344 -0.57 -11.16 3.25
C ILE A 344 -0.66 -11.92 4.58
N VAL A 345 -0.89 -11.21 5.67
CA VAL A 345 -1.15 -11.77 6.99
C VAL A 345 -2.51 -11.30 7.48
N VAL A 346 -3.35 -12.23 7.90
CA VAL A 346 -4.68 -11.95 8.44
C VAL A 346 -4.84 -12.68 9.77
N GLU A 347 -5.10 -11.92 10.82
CA GLU A 347 -5.18 -12.45 12.18
C GLU A 347 -6.39 -11.90 12.92
N GLY A 348 -7.02 -12.76 13.73
CA GLY A 348 -8.09 -12.40 14.66
C GLY A 348 -9.48 -12.85 14.20
N SER A 349 -10.27 -13.35 15.15
CA SER A 349 -11.60 -13.94 14.94
C SER A 349 -12.68 -12.98 14.47
N LYS A 350 -12.44 -11.68 14.60
CA LYS A 350 -13.35 -10.64 14.11
C LYS A 350 -12.87 -10.00 12.82
N THR A 351 -11.70 -10.39 12.31
CA THR A 351 -11.11 -9.78 11.12
C THR A 351 -11.79 -10.34 9.87
N HIS A 352 -12.45 -9.49 9.08
CA HIS A 352 -13.33 -9.89 7.99
C HIS A 352 -12.99 -9.13 6.70
N ALA A 353 -12.28 -9.76 5.78
CA ALA A 353 -11.80 -9.13 4.55
C ALA A 353 -12.17 -9.92 3.31
N THR A 354 -12.30 -9.22 2.19
CA THR A 354 -12.48 -9.82 0.86
C THR A 354 -11.24 -9.59 0.00
N PHE A 355 -10.65 -10.66 -0.52
CA PHE A 355 -9.52 -10.63 -1.44
C PHE A 355 -9.97 -11.14 -2.82
N GLU A 356 -9.86 -10.29 -3.84
CA GLU A 356 -10.26 -10.60 -5.21
C GLU A 356 -9.19 -10.27 -6.24
N ALA A 357 -8.95 -11.18 -7.20
CA ALA A 357 -8.01 -11.02 -8.31
C ALA A 357 -6.60 -10.54 -7.92
N ASN A 358 -6.13 -10.83 -6.70
CA ASN A 358 -4.80 -10.42 -6.25
C ASN A 358 -3.73 -11.41 -6.72
N HIS A 359 -2.52 -10.90 -6.94
CA HIS A 359 -1.36 -11.71 -7.25
C HIS A 359 -0.34 -11.60 -6.10
N VAL A 360 -0.10 -12.72 -5.43
CA VAL A 360 0.81 -12.81 -4.29
C VAL A 360 1.99 -13.69 -4.65
N ASN A 361 3.19 -13.11 -4.83
CA ASN A 361 4.34 -13.88 -5.30
C ASN A 361 5.70 -13.52 -4.69
N SER A 362 6.65 -14.45 -4.77
CA SER A 362 8.06 -14.20 -4.40
C SER A 362 8.28 -13.67 -2.98
N ASN A 363 7.33 -13.86 -2.06
CA ASN A 363 7.45 -13.49 -0.66
C ASN A 363 8.02 -14.67 0.17
N THR A 364 8.32 -14.46 1.45
CA THR A 364 8.68 -15.58 2.34
C THR A 364 7.54 -16.59 2.52
N GLY A 365 6.29 -16.14 2.46
CA GLY A 365 5.10 -16.98 2.34
C GLY A 365 3.97 -16.20 1.66
N GLY A 366 3.00 -16.87 1.06
CA GLY A 366 1.94 -16.18 0.31
C GLY A 366 0.94 -15.49 1.23
N MET A 367 -0.02 -16.24 1.74
CA MET A 367 -1.05 -15.77 2.68
C MET A 367 -1.00 -16.57 3.98
N LYS A 368 -0.91 -15.88 5.13
CA LYS A 368 -1.04 -16.48 6.47
C LYS A 368 -2.37 -16.05 7.08
N ILE A 369 -3.21 -17.01 7.44
CA ILE A 369 -4.56 -16.77 7.98
C ILE A 369 -4.65 -17.48 9.32
N THR A 370 -4.95 -16.72 10.37
CA THR A 370 -4.99 -17.23 11.74
C THR A 370 -6.30 -16.86 12.42
N GLY A 371 -7.21 -17.83 12.46
CA GLY A 371 -8.51 -17.71 13.13
C GLY A 371 -9.43 -16.63 12.55
N SER A 372 -9.38 -16.32 11.24
CA SER A 372 -10.14 -15.19 10.65
C SER A 372 -11.18 -15.62 9.61
N PRO A 373 -12.44 -15.14 9.68
CA PRO A 373 -13.52 -15.46 8.74
C PRO A 373 -13.43 -14.59 7.46
N ILE A 374 -12.40 -14.80 6.65
CA ILE A 374 -12.20 -14.03 5.41
C ILE A 374 -12.69 -14.77 4.16
N LEU A 375 -12.94 -13.99 3.11
CA LEU A 375 -13.27 -14.48 1.78
C LEU A 375 -12.11 -14.19 0.82
N VAL A 376 -11.56 -15.23 0.22
CA VAL A 376 -10.55 -15.13 -0.84
C VAL A 376 -11.15 -15.74 -2.10
N GLN A 377 -11.53 -14.91 -3.07
CA GLN A 377 -12.29 -15.35 -4.23
C GLN A 377 -11.89 -14.69 -5.55
N GLY A 378 -12.32 -15.24 -6.68
CA GLY A 378 -12.28 -14.51 -7.95
C GLY A 378 -10.85 -14.35 -8.50
N GLU A 379 -10.20 -15.47 -8.79
CA GLU A 379 -8.94 -15.53 -9.54
C GLU A 379 -7.72 -14.94 -8.82
N ASN A 380 -7.62 -15.06 -7.50
CA ASN A 380 -6.35 -14.79 -6.84
C ASN A 380 -5.30 -15.81 -7.29
N ILE A 381 -4.09 -15.31 -7.60
CA ILE A 381 -2.94 -16.13 -8.02
C ILE A 381 -1.88 -16.07 -6.93
N LEU A 382 -1.61 -17.22 -6.31
CA LEU A 382 -0.53 -17.35 -5.34
C LEU A 382 0.56 -18.24 -5.91
N SER A 383 1.71 -17.66 -6.20
CA SER A 383 2.79 -18.38 -6.89
C SER A 383 4.19 -18.00 -6.41
N GLY A 384 5.14 -18.93 -6.49
CA GLY A 384 6.57 -18.62 -6.33
C GLY A 384 7.00 -18.06 -4.97
N ASN A 385 6.15 -18.13 -3.94
CA ASN A 385 6.52 -17.79 -2.56
C ASN A 385 7.47 -18.87 -1.99
N ARG A 386 8.44 -18.46 -1.15
CA ARG A 386 9.50 -19.34 -0.63
C ARG A 386 8.97 -20.42 0.31
N GLY A 387 7.95 -20.09 1.09
CA GLY A 387 7.20 -20.98 1.98
C GLY A 387 5.84 -21.39 1.39
N PRO A 388 4.85 -21.74 2.24
CA PRO A 388 3.51 -22.08 1.79
C PRO A 388 2.86 -20.94 1.01
N GLN A 389 2.10 -21.27 -0.03
CA GLN A 389 1.29 -20.28 -0.74
C GLN A 389 0.13 -19.82 0.15
N VAL A 390 -0.52 -20.75 0.85
CA VAL A 390 -1.53 -20.46 1.86
C VAL A 390 -1.20 -21.23 3.13
N TYR A 391 -1.16 -20.54 4.26
CA TYR A 391 -1.02 -21.12 5.58
C TYR A 391 -2.25 -20.77 6.42
N ILE A 392 -2.84 -21.79 7.03
CA ILE A 392 -4.09 -21.68 7.80
C ILE A 392 -3.89 -22.35 9.15
N ALA A 393 -4.11 -21.57 10.21
CA ALA A 393 -4.04 -22.04 11.58
C ALA A 393 -5.20 -21.51 12.43
N ASN A 394 -5.49 -22.24 13.50
CA ASN A 394 -6.58 -22.01 14.44
C ASN A 394 -7.99 -22.18 13.81
N PRO A 395 -9.00 -22.59 14.59
CA PRO A 395 -10.35 -22.77 14.07
C PRO A 395 -10.94 -21.49 13.47
N HIS A 396 -11.47 -21.60 12.26
CA HIS A 396 -12.30 -20.58 11.63
C HIS A 396 -13.27 -21.24 10.62
N ALA A 397 -14.51 -21.49 11.03
CA ALA A 397 -15.49 -22.20 10.19
C ALA A 397 -15.89 -21.41 8.93
N ASP A 398 -15.84 -20.07 9.00
CA ASP A 398 -16.39 -19.19 7.96
C ASP A 398 -15.33 -18.69 6.96
N PHE A 399 -14.10 -19.20 7.02
CA PHE A 399 -13.12 -18.92 5.97
C PHE A 399 -13.51 -19.61 4.66
N VAL A 400 -13.51 -18.84 3.56
CA VAL A 400 -13.81 -19.34 2.23
C VAL A 400 -12.68 -18.98 1.28
N PHE A 401 -12.15 -19.99 0.59
CA PHE A 401 -11.15 -19.88 -0.46
C PHE A 401 -11.74 -20.46 -1.74
N GLN A 402 -12.16 -19.62 -2.67
CA GLN A 402 -12.95 -20.03 -3.83
C GLN A 402 -12.40 -19.52 -5.17
N LYS A 403 -12.40 -20.34 -6.22
CA LYS A 403 -12.03 -19.89 -7.58
C LYS A 403 -10.65 -19.24 -7.67
N ASN A 404 -9.66 -19.78 -6.95
CA ASN A 404 -8.29 -19.27 -6.95
C ASN A 404 -7.31 -20.25 -7.60
N LYS A 405 -6.14 -19.74 -7.95
CA LYS A 405 -5.03 -20.51 -8.51
C LYS A 405 -3.81 -20.50 -7.58
N VAL A 406 -3.30 -21.69 -7.26
CA VAL A 406 -2.17 -21.87 -6.35
C VAL A 406 -1.06 -22.68 -7.04
N GLN A 407 0.14 -22.11 -7.10
CA GLN A 407 1.32 -22.70 -7.73
C GLN A 407 2.53 -22.65 -6.77
N SER A 408 2.88 -23.75 -6.11
CA SER A 408 3.97 -23.72 -5.13
C SER A 408 5.35 -24.10 -5.66
N GLY A 409 5.45 -24.68 -6.87
CA GLY A 409 6.71 -25.24 -7.35
C GLY A 409 7.20 -26.38 -6.44
N SER A 410 8.43 -26.27 -5.95
CA SER A 410 9.04 -27.24 -5.03
C SER A 410 8.55 -27.13 -3.57
N ARG A 411 7.51 -26.34 -3.30
CA ARG A 411 7.03 -26.00 -1.94
C ARG A 411 5.61 -26.52 -1.66
N ILE A 412 5.03 -26.08 -0.56
CA ILE A 412 3.65 -26.40 -0.16
C ILE A 412 2.67 -25.39 -0.78
N GLY A 413 1.59 -25.88 -1.39
CA GLY A 413 0.47 -25.07 -1.84
C GLY A 413 -0.30 -24.52 -0.64
N VAL A 414 -1.11 -25.37 -0.01
CA VAL A 414 -1.88 -25.04 1.19
C VAL A 414 -1.38 -25.85 2.38
N TRP A 415 -1.17 -25.21 3.53
CA TRP A 415 -0.90 -25.86 4.80
C TRP A 415 -1.96 -25.48 5.84
N CYS A 416 -2.81 -26.44 6.20
CA CYS A 416 -3.76 -26.33 7.31
C CYS A 416 -3.22 -27.07 8.55
N THR A 417 -3.18 -26.38 9.69
CA THR A 417 -2.65 -26.91 10.95
C THR A 417 -3.38 -26.33 12.17
N GLY A 418 -3.19 -26.91 13.36
CA GLY A 418 -3.70 -26.35 14.62
C GLY A 418 -5.21 -26.15 14.64
N SER A 419 -5.99 -27.15 14.20
CA SER A 419 -7.45 -27.04 14.00
C SER A 419 -7.91 -26.00 12.96
N GLY A 420 -7.00 -25.52 12.12
CA GLY A 420 -7.31 -24.71 10.95
C GLY A 420 -8.24 -25.42 9.98
N GLY A 421 -9.17 -24.69 9.38
CA GLY A 421 -10.22 -25.26 8.53
C GLY A 421 -10.74 -24.25 7.52
N GLY A 422 -12.02 -24.38 7.16
CA GLY A 422 -12.70 -23.54 6.18
C GLY A 422 -12.99 -24.25 4.87
N LEU A 423 -13.70 -23.56 3.98
CA LEU A 423 -14.18 -24.09 2.72
C LEU A 423 -13.23 -23.72 1.57
N PHE A 424 -12.72 -24.72 0.87
CA PHE A 424 -11.98 -24.57 -0.37
C PHE A 424 -12.83 -25.10 -1.51
N THR A 425 -13.22 -24.24 -2.44
CA THR A 425 -14.06 -24.69 -3.56
C THR A 425 -13.66 -24.10 -4.92
N GLN A 426 -13.74 -24.89 -5.99
CA GLN A 426 -13.45 -24.42 -7.35
C GLN A 426 -12.02 -23.88 -7.52
N ASN A 427 -11.05 -24.35 -6.74
CA ASN A 427 -9.66 -23.92 -6.84
C ASN A 427 -8.84 -24.83 -7.75
N VAL A 428 -7.81 -24.26 -8.37
CA VAL A 428 -6.81 -24.98 -9.14
C VAL A 428 -5.49 -24.95 -8.38
N PHE A 429 -5.02 -26.13 -7.98
CA PHE A 429 -3.70 -26.33 -7.41
C PHE A 429 -2.83 -26.99 -8.46
N GLU A 430 -1.75 -26.34 -8.88
CA GLU A 430 -0.89 -26.90 -9.92
C GLU A 430 0.60 -26.80 -9.59
N ASN A 431 1.40 -27.66 -10.23
CA ASN A 431 2.86 -27.68 -10.15
C ASN A 431 3.39 -27.49 -8.72
N SER A 432 2.90 -28.32 -7.80
CA SER A 432 3.14 -28.18 -6.36
C SER A 432 3.80 -29.44 -5.81
N ALA A 433 4.87 -29.31 -5.00
CA ALA A 433 5.48 -30.47 -4.35
C ALA A 433 4.49 -31.15 -3.40
N VAL A 434 3.80 -30.36 -2.57
CA VAL A 434 2.63 -30.79 -1.81
C VAL A 434 1.52 -29.78 -2.05
N ALA A 435 0.47 -30.15 -2.76
CA ALA A 435 -0.61 -29.21 -3.07
C ALA A 435 -1.42 -28.84 -1.83
N PHE A 436 -1.75 -29.84 -1.00
CA PHE A 436 -2.54 -29.64 0.22
C PHE A 436 -1.98 -30.46 1.39
N ARG A 437 -1.55 -29.79 2.47
CA ARG A 437 -1.01 -30.40 3.70
C ARG A 437 -1.97 -30.16 4.86
N VAL A 438 -2.43 -31.22 5.53
CA VAL A 438 -3.41 -31.19 6.63
C VAL A 438 -2.86 -31.90 7.86
N GLU A 439 -2.64 -31.19 8.95
CA GLU A 439 -2.01 -31.72 10.17
C GLU A 439 -2.66 -31.17 11.44
N LEU A 440 -2.29 -31.71 12.61
CA LEU A 440 -2.64 -31.19 13.94
C LEU A 440 -4.12 -30.83 14.08
N LEU A 441 -5.00 -31.81 13.92
CA LEU A 441 -6.46 -31.68 14.04
C LEU A 441 -7.14 -30.75 13.02
N ALA A 442 -6.42 -30.27 12.00
CA ALA A 442 -7.02 -29.44 10.95
C ALA A 442 -8.19 -30.14 10.24
N ASP A 443 -9.23 -29.36 9.96
CA ASP A 443 -10.51 -29.81 9.39
C ASP A 443 -10.97 -28.94 8.19
N PRO A 444 -10.17 -28.89 7.10
CA PRO A 444 -10.58 -28.20 5.88
C PRO A 444 -11.67 -28.98 5.14
N VAL A 445 -12.64 -28.27 4.56
CA VAL A 445 -13.62 -28.83 3.62
C VAL A 445 -13.20 -28.43 2.21
N VAL A 446 -12.74 -29.38 1.41
CA VAL A 446 -12.27 -29.15 0.04
C VAL A 446 -13.24 -29.79 -0.93
N GLN A 447 -13.88 -29.00 -1.79
CA GLN A 447 -14.85 -29.48 -2.75
C GLN A 447 -14.61 -28.92 -4.16
N ASP A 448 -14.90 -29.69 -5.21
CA ASP A 448 -14.87 -29.21 -6.59
C ASP A 448 -13.53 -28.55 -7.00
N CYS A 449 -12.40 -29.04 -6.48
CA CYS A 449 -11.06 -28.51 -6.78
C CYS A 449 -10.30 -29.38 -7.79
N SER A 450 -9.42 -28.76 -8.57
CA SER A 450 -8.48 -29.42 -9.48
C SER A 450 -7.07 -29.43 -8.90
N PHE A 451 -6.41 -30.58 -8.99
CA PHE A 451 -5.02 -30.79 -8.59
C PHE A 451 -4.24 -31.31 -9.79
N GLU A 452 -3.29 -30.54 -10.31
CA GLU A 452 -2.63 -30.80 -11.58
C GLU A 452 -1.10 -30.80 -11.42
N LEU A 453 -0.41 -31.82 -11.95
CA LEU A 453 1.07 -31.87 -11.95
C LEU A 453 1.70 -31.70 -10.55
N CYS A 454 1.02 -32.17 -9.50
CA CYS A 454 1.52 -32.07 -8.13
C CYS A 454 2.26 -33.34 -7.72
N ALA A 455 3.44 -33.22 -7.09
CA ALA A 455 4.15 -34.41 -6.63
C ALA A 455 3.33 -35.16 -5.58
N ILE A 456 2.76 -34.43 -4.61
CA ILE A 456 1.77 -34.95 -3.66
C ILE A 456 0.51 -34.09 -3.76
N GLY A 457 -0.63 -34.70 -4.05
CA GLY A 457 -1.92 -33.99 -4.10
C GLY A 457 -2.38 -33.59 -2.70
N VAL A 458 -2.58 -34.57 -1.81
CA VAL A 458 -2.93 -34.31 -0.41
C VAL A 458 -2.01 -35.11 0.50
N TYR A 459 -1.49 -34.44 1.52
CA TYR A 459 -0.76 -35.02 2.62
C TYR A 459 -1.53 -34.79 3.92
N ALA A 460 -1.93 -35.86 4.60
CA ALA A 460 -2.66 -35.78 5.86
C ALA A 460 -1.92 -36.53 6.97
N SER A 461 -1.71 -35.87 8.12
CA SER A 461 -1.03 -36.45 9.29
C SER A 461 -1.67 -35.99 10.62
N MET A 462 -1.14 -36.46 11.75
CA MET A 462 -1.41 -35.92 13.10
C MET A 462 -2.90 -35.68 13.43
N ALA A 463 -3.71 -36.73 13.34
CA ALA A 463 -5.14 -36.70 13.69
C ALA A 463 -6.01 -35.67 12.93
N SER A 464 -5.59 -35.26 11.73
CA SER A 464 -6.37 -34.42 10.81
C SER A 464 -7.76 -34.99 10.48
N ARG A 465 -8.70 -34.09 10.15
CA ARG A 465 -10.14 -34.38 9.94
C ARG A 465 -10.70 -33.91 8.60
N GLY A 466 -9.86 -33.30 7.75
CA GLY A 466 -10.29 -32.69 6.49
C GLY A 466 -11.12 -33.60 5.58
N LYS A 467 -12.06 -32.98 4.85
CA LYS A 467 -13.00 -33.63 3.93
C LYS A 467 -12.70 -33.20 2.50
N PHE A 468 -12.55 -34.16 1.58
CA PHE A 468 -12.34 -33.88 0.16
C PHE A 468 -13.45 -34.52 -0.67
N THR A 469 -14.19 -33.70 -1.44
CA THR A 469 -15.34 -34.11 -2.26
C THR A 469 -15.24 -33.59 -3.69
N HIS A 470 -15.60 -34.39 -4.69
CA HIS A 470 -15.64 -33.96 -6.11
C HIS A 470 -14.35 -33.32 -6.62
N CYS A 471 -13.19 -33.71 -6.07
CA CYS A 471 -11.90 -33.19 -6.52
C CYS A 471 -11.34 -34.04 -7.67
N THR A 472 -10.64 -33.38 -8.59
CA THR A 472 -9.96 -33.99 -9.74
C THR A 472 -8.45 -33.98 -9.49
N PHE A 473 -7.78 -35.11 -9.72
CA PHE A 473 -6.32 -35.22 -9.61
C PHE A 473 -5.75 -35.68 -10.96
N SER A 474 -4.96 -34.82 -11.59
CA SER A 474 -4.40 -35.03 -12.93
C SER A 474 -2.88 -35.00 -12.87
N GLU A 475 -2.23 -36.08 -13.30
CA GLU A 475 -0.77 -36.17 -13.34
C GLU A 475 -0.07 -35.92 -11.97
N CYS A 476 -0.76 -36.23 -10.87
CA CYS A 476 -0.20 -36.14 -9.52
C CYS A 476 0.45 -37.47 -9.09
N SER A 477 1.65 -37.42 -8.49
CA SER A 477 2.44 -38.63 -8.28
C SER A 477 1.79 -39.63 -7.32
N PHE A 478 1.16 -39.20 -6.23
CA PHE A 478 0.24 -39.99 -5.38
C PHE A 478 -0.37 -39.11 -4.27
N LEU A 479 -1.47 -39.55 -3.65
CA LEU A 479 -2.00 -39.03 -2.38
C LEU A 479 -1.30 -39.79 -1.24
N GLN A 480 -0.43 -39.13 -0.46
CA GLN A 480 0.28 -39.79 0.65
C GLN A 480 -0.38 -39.43 1.99
N CYS A 481 -1.36 -40.22 2.41
CA CYS A 481 -1.81 -40.25 3.81
C CYS A 481 -0.84 -41.12 4.62
N ARG A 482 0.25 -40.55 5.13
CA ARG A 482 1.06 -41.23 6.16
C ARG A 482 0.29 -41.06 7.49
N LEU A 483 -0.38 -42.12 7.93
CA LEU A 483 -1.12 -42.15 9.20
C LEU A 483 -0.26 -42.79 10.29
N PRO A 484 0.52 -42.03 11.08
CA PRO A 484 1.16 -42.59 12.27
C PRO A 484 0.17 -42.85 13.42
N HIS A 485 -1.03 -42.24 13.39
CA HIS A 485 -2.13 -42.39 14.37
C HIS A 485 -3.48 -42.18 13.66
N PRO A 486 -4.63 -42.63 14.21
CA PRO A 486 -5.88 -42.69 13.46
C PRO A 486 -6.40 -41.27 13.16
N SER A 487 -6.00 -40.71 12.02
CA SER A 487 -6.65 -39.53 11.48
C SER A 487 -8.01 -39.94 10.93
N ARG A 488 -8.96 -39.00 10.99
CA ARG A 488 -10.35 -39.19 10.56
C ARG A 488 -10.67 -38.45 9.26
N ALA A 489 -9.63 -38.10 8.49
CA ALA A 489 -9.80 -37.41 7.22
C ALA A 489 -10.67 -38.26 6.28
N ALA A 490 -11.71 -37.66 5.71
CA ALA A 490 -12.69 -38.35 4.88
C ALA A 490 -12.53 -37.94 3.41
N LEU A 491 -12.38 -38.94 2.53
CA LEU A 491 -12.23 -38.74 1.09
C LEU A 491 -13.45 -39.36 0.38
N ARG A 492 -14.22 -38.59 -0.39
CA ARG A 492 -15.41 -39.07 -1.11
C ARG A 492 -15.49 -38.49 -2.52
N GLY A 493 -15.96 -39.27 -3.50
CA GLY A 493 -16.23 -38.75 -4.86
C GLY A 493 -15.01 -38.20 -5.62
N LEU A 494 -13.81 -38.77 -5.44
CA LEU A 494 -12.58 -38.33 -6.10
C LEU A 494 -12.44 -38.93 -7.51
N SER A 495 -11.88 -38.16 -8.44
CA SER A 495 -11.52 -38.62 -9.78
C SER A 495 -10.01 -38.46 -10.04
N VAL A 496 -9.39 -39.46 -10.66
CA VAL A 496 -7.94 -39.48 -10.96
C VAL A 496 -7.74 -39.73 -12.45
N GLN A 497 -7.04 -38.82 -13.13
CA GLN A 497 -6.70 -38.92 -14.55
C GLN A 497 -5.17 -39.02 -14.74
N SER A 498 -4.71 -40.00 -15.52
CA SER A 498 -3.29 -40.18 -15.85
C SER A 498 -3.06 -40.16 -17.37
N ARG A 499 -1.90 -39.65 -17.81
CA ARG A 499 -1.48 -39.57 -19.23
C ARG A 499 -1.52 -40.89 -20.02
N ARG A 500 -1.65 -42.04 -19.36
CA ARG A 500 -1.63 -43.35 -20.02
C ARG A 500 -3.00 -43.97 -20.29
N GLY A 501 -4.10 -43.24 -20.14
CA GLY A 501 -5.45 -43.77 -20.38
C GLY A 501 -5.85 -44.93 -19.45
N ARG A 502 -5.01 -45.26 -18.46
CA ARG A 502 -5.32 -46.24 -17.42
C ARG A 502 -6.01 -45.51 -16.28
N ARG A 503 -7.33 -45.74 -16.16
CA ARG A 503 -8.04 -45.55 -14.89
C ARG A 503 -7.40 -46.50 -13.89
N HIS A 504 -6.54 -46.01 -13.01
CA HIS A 504 -6.14 -46.78 -11.85
C HIS A 504 -7.37 -46.93 -10.96
N ARG A 505 -7.77 -48.17 -10.65
CA ARG A 505 -8.73 -48.40 -9.57
C ARG A 505 -8.13 -47.75 -8.33
N LEU A 506 -8.91 -46.89 -7.68
CA LEU A 506 -8.68 -46.54 -6.29
C LEU A 506 -8.36 -47.86 -5.56
N PRO A 507 -7.28 -47.96 -4.76
CA PRO A 507 -7.21 -49.01 -3.75
C PRO A 507 -8.57 -49.06 -3.04
N GLN A 508 -9.07 -50.24 -2.67
CA GLN A 508 -10.30 -50.32 -1.88
C GLN A 508 -10.04 -49.65 -0.53
N TRP A 509 -10.27 -48.34 -0.46
CA TRP A 509 -10.17 -47.55 0.75
C TRP A 509 -11.48 -47.79 1.50
N THR A 510 -11.35 -48.37 2.68
CA THR A 510 -12.46 -48.81 3.52
C THR A 510 -13.56 -47.75 3.62
N ARG A 511 -14.72 -48.05 3.02
CA ARG A 511 -16.00 -47.62 3.58
C ARG A 511 -16.06 -48.18 5.00
N ASN A 512 -15.65 -47.42 5.99
CA ASN A 512 -16.01 -47.70 7.37
C ASN A 512 -16.26 -46.37 8.08
N LEU A 513 -17.56 -46.12 8.24
CA LEU A 513 -18.26 -45.30 9.25
C LEU A 513 -17.72 -43.89 9.54
#